data_AF-A0A852ZI55-F1
#
_entry.id   AF-A0A852ZI55-F1
#
_cell.length_a   1.000
_cell.length_b   1.000
_cell.length_c   1.000
_cell.angle_alpha   90.00
_cell.angle_beta   90.00
_cell.angle_gamma   90.00
#
_symmetry.space_group_name_H-M   'P 1'
#
loop_
_entity.id
_entity.type
_entity.pdbx_description
1 polymer ?
#
loop_
_entity_poly.entity_id
_entity_poly.type
_entity_poly.pdbx_seq_one_letter_code
_entity_poly.pdbx_strand_id
1 'polypeptide(L)'
;MATSTNSTDSRGETTGTVEATGTPRAGIAGVVARVALPIVALLAMLPFAQSYGEFWPWQPNTVDLDVYIYTGHVVLGGGDILTARTPDTALAFIYPPVAALLSVPLVFVPQTLLQLVWTVLNGLALLFVLHRAGLRGWRLSLLATAFALVVEPVRATVSFGQINVFLMALVVADLVPGRRWLPRLGRAGGRLLPTGVLTGVSAAIKVTPALFVVMLLFVRRWKEARTVVVTAAVITVATAVVMPRETIGFAKLLLSGDTRTGPAHFLMNQSMLGVVVRLFGYGGWQHYAGLALGAAAGIAGAYVASVWWRRGEPMLAVSLCGLATLLASPLSWTHHYVWVVPLGATVLVGSHLPRSLRWTGAVFVVWVAAAIFKYVLPWGGDVELSYAPWQQLLSVLGPVLGLAVLAVAYATGRQVTREPDRRPLADAAVK
;
A
#
# COMPACT_ATOMS: atom_id res chain seq x y z
N MET A 1 -10.11 -21.31 51.42
CA MET A 1 -11.14 -20.81 52.35
C MET A 1 -11.32 -19.33 52.07
N ALA A 2 -12.35 -18.97 51.30
CA ALA A 2 -12.69 -17.58 51.02
C ALA A 2 -13.84 -17.18 51.93
N THR A 3 -13.65 -16.13 52.73
CA THR A 3 -14.67 -15.55 53.59
C THR A 3 -15.51 -14.57 52.77
N SER A 4 -16.77 -14.93 52.49
CA SER A 4 -17.76 -14.01 51.93
C SER A 4 -18.51 -13.29 53.06
N THR A 5 -18.37 -11.98 53.15
CA THR A 5 -19.25 -11.16 53.99
C THR A 5 -20.41 -10.66 53.12
N ASN A 6 -21.59 -11.27 53.28
CA ASN A 6 -22.84 -10.76 52.72
C ASN A 6 -23.51 -9.88 53.78
N SER A 7 -23.76 -8.60 53.46
CA SER A 7 -24.72 -7.77 54.18
C SER A 7 -25.99 -7.64 53.34
N THR A 8 -27.12 -8.13 53.84
CA THR A 8 -28.45 -7.99 53.25
C THR A 8 -29.14 -6.74 53.78
N ASP A 9 -29.54 -5.83 52.89
CA ASP A 9 -30.48 -4.74 53.21
C ASP A 9 -31.93 -5.23 53.03
N SER A 10 -32.83 -4.69 53.85
CA SER A 10 -34.22 -5.08 54.13
C SER A 10 -35.23 -4.87 52.97
N ARG A 11 -34.78 -4.80 51.72
CA ARG A 11 -35.65 -4.60 50.53
C ARG A 11 -35.44 -5.54 49.35
N GLY A 12 -34.68 -6.63 49.50
CA GLY A 12 -34.72 -7.74 48.52
C GLY A 12 -34.28 -7.40 47.08
N GLU A 13 -33.53 -6.31 46.86
CA GLU A 13 -32.91 -6.02 45.57
C GLU A 13 -31.39 -6.24 45.64
N THR A 14 -30.92 -7.28 44.96
CA THR A 14 -29.49 -7.50 44.70
C THR A 14 -29.00 -6.53 43.63
N THR A 15 -28.50 -5.36 44.02
CA THR A 15 -27.75 -4.49 43.10
C THR A 15 -26.34 -5.05 42.91
N GLY A 16 -26.15 -5.88 41.89
CA GLY A 16 -24.84 -6.32 41.45
C GLY A 16 -24.08 -5.17 40.80
N THR A 17 -23.12 -4.57 41.52
CA THR A 17 -22.11 -3.71 40.91
C THR A 17 -21.18 -4.59 40.07
N VAL A 18 -21.40 -4.62 38.75
CA VAL A 18 -20.43 -5.19 37.82
C VAL A 18 -19.23 -4.25 37.80
N GLU A 19 -18.19 -4.59 38.57
CA GLU A 19 -16.87 -4.00 38.39
C GLU A 19 -16.45 -4.25 36.93
N ALA A 20 -16.37 -3.16 36.16
CA ALA A 20 -15.77 -3.19 34.85
C ALA A 20 -14.31 -3.62 35.01
N THR A 21 -14.04 -4.91 34.73
CA THR A 21 -12.70 -5.49 34.72
C THR A 21 -11.86 -4.74 33.68
N GLY A 22 -11.11 -3.75 34.17
CA GLY A 22 -10.18 -2.98 33.36
C GLY A 22 -9.14 -3.93 32.77
N THR A 23 -9.15 -4.11 31.45
CA THR A 23 -8.08 -4.84 30.77
C THR A 23 -6.71 -4.30 31.23
N PRO A 24 -5.78 -5.14 31.71
CA PRO A 24 -4.51 -4.67 32.24
C PRO A 24 -3.76 -3.90 31.15
N ARG A 25 -3.39 -2.65 31.46
CA ARG A 25 -2.54 -1.83 30.58
C ARG A 25 -1.24 -2.58 30.38
N ALA A 26 -0.96 -2.97 29.13
CA ALA A 26 0.31 -3.59 28.80
C ALA A 26 1.45 -2.66 29.23
N GLY A 27 2.33 -3.14 30.12
CA GLY A 27 3.55 -2.43 30.48
C GLY A 27 4.42 -2.17 29.24
N ILE A 28 5.34 -1.21 29.35
CA ILE A 28 6.25 -0.79 28.25
C ILE A 28 6.92 -2.02 27.60
N ALA A 29 7.37 -2.99 28.39
CA ALA A 29 7.95 -4.25 27.91
C ALA A 29 7.01 -5.04 26.97
N GLY A 30 5.70 -5.08 27.27
CA GLY A 30 4.71 -5.77 26.43
C GLY A 30 4.39 -5.04 25.13
N VAL A 31 4.58 -3.71 25.07
CA VAL A 31 4.49 -2.94 23.82
C VAL A 31 5.74 -3.14 22.98
N VAL A 32 6.92 -3.05 23.61
CA VAL A 32 8.22 -3.28 22.95
C VAL A 32 8.25 -4.68 22.33
N ALA A 33 7.87 -5.73 23.07
CA ALA A 33 7.87 -7.09 22.55
C ALA A 33 6.98 -7.26 21.30
N ARG A 34 5.81 -6.61 21.26
CA ARG A 34 4.88 -6.69 20.12
C ARG A 34 5.42 -6.00 18.86
N VAL A 35 6.17 -4.92 19.03
CA VAL A 35 6.76 -4.14 17.93
C VAL A 35 8.08 -4.75 17.47
N ALA A 36 8.86 -5.31 18.40
CA ALA A 36 10.19 -5.84 18.13
C ALA A 36 10.16 -7.04 17.18
N LEU A 37 9.23 -7.99 17.37
CA LEU A 37 9.23 -9.24 16.60
C LEU A 37 9.27 -9.07 15.07
N PRO A 38 8.35 -8.31 14.43
CA PRO A 38 8.42 -8.12 12.97
C PRO A 38 9.65 -7.35 12.51
N ILE A 39 10.14 -6.40 13.32
CA ILE A 39 11.32 -5.60 12.98
C ILE A 39 12.58 -6.46 13.03
N VAL A 40 12.76 -7.24 14.11
CA VAL A 40 13.88 -8.18 14.25
C VAL A 40 13.84 -9.22 13.12
N ALA A 41 12.66 -9.73 12.78
CA ALA A 41 12.50 -10.67 11.67
C ALA A 41 12.94 -10.07 10.33
N LEU A 42 12.56 -8.81 10.04
CA LEU A 42 13.00 -8.11 8.83
C LEU A 42 14.52 -7.88 8.81
N LEU A 43 15.09 -7.42 9.92
CA LEU A 43 16.53 -7.17 10.04
C LEU A 43 17.35 -8.46 9.88
N ALA A 44 16.88 -9.56 10.46
CA ALA A 44 17.54 -10.87 10.34
C ALA A 44 17.44 -11.44 8.93
N MET A 45 16.34 -11.19 8.23
CA MET A 45 16.12 -11.66 6.85
C MET A 45 16.94 -10.86 5.83
N LEU A 46 17.19 -9.57 6.07
CA LEU A 46 17.68 -8.63 5.08
C LEU A 46 18.97 -9.09 4.34
N PRO A 47 20.01 -9.62 5.02
CA PRO A 47 21.23 -10.09 4.36
C PRO A 47 21.01 -11.24 3.37
N PHE A 48 19.97 -12.04 3.55
CA PHE A 48 19.69 -13.22 2.72
C PHE A 48 18.65 -12.95 1.64
N ALA A 49 18.09 -11.75 1.60
CA ALA A 49 16.89 -11.49 0.83
C ALA A 49 17.17 -11.17 -0.65
N GLN A 50 18.39 -10.77 -0.97
CA GLN A 50 18.90 -10.50 -2.31
C GLN A 50 20.22 -11.22 -2.53
N SER A 51 20.52 -11.57 -3.78
CA SER A 51 21.85 -12.06 -4.16
C SER A 51 22.91 -11.03 -3.78
N TYR A 52 24.11 -11.52 -3.44
CA TYR A 52 25.25 -10.68 -3.02
C TYR A 52 25.08 -9.96 -1.68
N GLY A 53 24.05 -10.28 -0.89
CA GLY A 53 23.99 -9.87 0.52
C GLY A 53 24.81 -10.79 1.42
N GLU A 54 25.48 -10.22 2.43
CA GLU A 54 26.30 -10.94 3.39
C GLU A 54 25.80 -10.75 4.82
N PHE A 55 25.72 -11.86 5.57
CA PHE A 55 25.35 -11.80 6.99
C PHE A 55 26.52 -11.36 7.88
N TRP A 56 27.74 -11.78 7.55
CA TRP A 56 28.94 -11.45 8.32
C TRP A 56 30.13 -11.13 7.40
N PRO A 57 30.64 -9.88 7.42
CA PRO A 57 30.06 -8.70 8.09
C PRO A 57 28.64 -8.39 7.59
N TRP A 58 27.80 -7.75 8.41
CA TRP A 58 26.41 -7.45 8.01
C TRP A 58 26.38 -6.42 6.88
N GLN A 59 26.13 -6.90 5.66
CA GLN A 59 26.13 -6.12 4.42
C GLN A 59 25.02 -6.61 3.49
N PRO A 60 23.75 -6.27 3.78
CA PRO A 60 22.66 -6.61 2.87
C PRO A 60 22.74 -5.83 1.57
N ASN A 61 22.24 -6.44 0.49
CA ASN A 61 22.12 -5.79 -0.81
C ASN A 61 20.73 -5.15 -0.99
N THR A 62 20.67 -3.82 -0.98
CA THR A 62 19.43 -3.03 -1.08
C THR A 62 19.41 -2.17 -2.34
N VAL A 63 19.28 -2.81 -3.50
CA VAL A 63 19.48 -2.19 -4.82
C VAL A 63 18.72 -0.89 -5.08
N ASP A 64 17.49 -0.73 -4.57
CA ASP A 64 16.71 0.49 -4.81
C ASP A 64 17.08 1.61 -3.83
N LEU A 65 17.51 1.27 -2.61
CA LEU A 65 18.11 2.25 -1.70
C LEU A 65 19.41 2.80 -2.27
N ASP A 66 20.19 1.96 -2.94
CA ASP A 66 21.43 2.37 -3.62
C ASP A 66 21.13 3.30 -4.80
N VAL A 67 20.03 3.06 -5.54
CA VAL A 67 19.53 4.02 -6.55
C VAL A 67 19.22 5.38 -5.93
N TYR A 68 18.60 5.42 -4.75
CA TYR A 68 18.32 6.69 -4.06
C TYR A 68 19.62 7.40 -3.66
N ILE A 69 20.53 6.72 -2.97
CA ILE A 69 21.82 7.28 -2.55
C ILE A 69 22.61 7.80 -3.76
N TYR A 70 22.71 6.99 -4.81
CA TYR A 70 23.39 7.37 -6.05
C TYR A 70 22.73 8.60 -6.71
N THR A 71 21.40 8.64 -6.74
CA THR A 71 20.67 9.83 -7.26
C THR A 71 21.00 11.07 -6.44
N GLY A 72 21.12 10.95 -5.12
CA GLY A 72 21.58 12.04 -4.25
C GLY A 72 22.97 12.57 -4.65
N HIS A 73 23.91 11.67 -4.95
CA HIS A 73 25.24 12.06 -5.48
C HIS A 73 25.15 12.76 -6.84
N VAL A 74 24.31 12.25 -7.75
CA VAL A 74 24.08 12.88 -9.07
C VAL A 74 23.54 14.30 -8.91
N VAL A 75 22.57 14.50 -8.03
CA VAL A 75 22.01 15.84 -7.74
C VAL A 75 23.08 16.78 -7.19
N LEU A 76 23.86 16.33 -6.20
CA LEU A 76 24.95 17.13 -5.61
C LEU A 76 26.05 17.48 -6.61
N GLY A 77 26.33 16.58 -7.55
CA GLY A 77 27.28 16.79 -8.64
C GLY A 77 26.74 17.63 -9.80
N GLY A 78 25.48 18.07 -9.76
CA GLY A 78 24.85 18.81 -10.85
C GLY A 78 24.58 17.97 -12.10
N GLY A 79 24.53 16.64 -11.97
CA GLY A 79 24.27 15.71 -13.06
C GLY A 79 22.77 15.55 -13.40
N ASP A 80 22.48 14.95 -14.54
CA ASP A 80 21.13 14.70 -15.01
C ASP A 80 20.55 13.38 -14.45
N ILE A 81 19.60 13.49 -13.53
CA ILE A 81 18.91 12.34 -12.92
C ILE A 81 18.08 11.54 -13.92
N LEU A 82 17.74 12.11 -15.08
CA LEU A 82 16.90 11.44 -16.06
C LEU A 82 17.67 10.37 -16.85
N THR A 83 18.96 10.61 -17.08
CA THR A 83 19.87 9.73 -17.82
C THR A 83 20.77 8.90 -16.92
N ALA A 84 20.99 9.31 -15.67
CA ALA A 84 21.81 8.58 -14.71
C ALA A 84 21.36 7.13 -14.49
N ARG A 85 22.35 6.24 -14.34
CA ARG A 85 22.18 4.81 -14.01
C ARG A 85 23.16 4.44 -12.92
N THR A 86 22.75 3.57 -11.99
CA THR A 86 23.66 3.02 -10.97
C THR A 86 24.79 2.23 -11.64
N PRO A 87 26.05 2.33 -11.14
CA PRO A 87 27.18 1.66 -11.78
C PRO A 87 27.06 0.14 -11.89
N ASP A 88 26.62 -0.53 -10.81
CA ASP A 88 26.67 -1.99 -10.74
C ASP A 88 25.44 -2.69 -11.32
N THR A 89 24.27 -2.06 -11.17
CA THR A 89 22.98 -2.65 -11.55
C THR A 89 22.34 -2.00 -12.77
N ALA A 90 22.94 -0.92 -13.29
CA ALA A 90 22.41 -0.13 -14.41
C ALA A 90 20.94 0.30 -14.23
N LEU A 91 20.48 0.47 -12.98
CA LEU A 91 19.11 0.84 -12.65
C LEU A 91 18.91 2.35 -12.81
N ALA A 92 17.74 2.71 -13.35
CA ALA A 92 17.34 4.10 -13.57
C ALA A 92 16.60 4.67 -12.36
N PHE A 93 16.80 5.97 -12.10
CA PHE A 93 15.93 6.72 -11.19
C PHE A 93 14.61 7.08 -11.88
N ILE A 94 13.52 6.49 -11.43
CA ILE A 94 12.21 6.51 -12.14
C ILE A 94 11.12 7.31 -11.44
N TYR A 95 11.50 8.10 -10.44
CA TYR A 95 10.59 8.89 -9.63
C TYR A 95 10.58 10.36 -10.09
N PRO A 96 9.54 11.14 -9.72
CA PRO A 96 9.56 12.59 -9.85
C PRO A 96 10.82 13.21 -9.21
N PRO A 97 11.31 14.36 -9.71
CA PRO A 97 12.50 15.01 -9.15
C PRO A 97 12.38 15.40 -7.67
N VAL A 98 11.16 15.50 -7.13
CA VAL A 98 10.91 15.67 -5.69
C VAL A 98 11.63 14.58 -4.90
N ALA A 99 11.54 13.33 -5.35
CA ALA A 99 12.19 12.21 -4.70
C ALA A 99 13.73 12.24 -4.88
N ALA A 100 14.24 12.86 -5.94
CA ALA A 100 15.68 13.03 -6.15
C ALA A 100 16.26 14.02 -5.12
N LEU A 101 15.58 15.15 -4.89
CA LEU A 101 15.95 16.10 -3.84
C LEU A 101 15.88 15.46 -2.45
N LEU A 102 14.85 14.66 -2.17
CA LEU A 102 14.74 13.92 -0.91
C LEU A 102 15.81 12.83 -0.74
N SER A 103 16.51 12.46 -1.81
CA SER A 103 17.63 11.51 -1.75
C SER A 103 18.96 12.17 -1.37
N VAL A 104 19.10 13.49 -1.53
CA VAL A 104 20.32 14.23 -1.20
C VAL A 104 20.77 14.03 0.26
N PRO A 105 19.89 14.12 1.29
CA PRO A 105 20.31 13.89 2.67
C PRO A 105 20.84 12.48 2.95
N LEU A 106 20.45 11.48 2.14
CA LEU A 106 20.86 10.09 2.32
C LEU A 106 22.35 9.91 2.06
N VAL A 107 22.94 10.73 1.19
CA VAL A 107 24.38 10.69 0.85
C VAL A 107 25.27 10.87 2.09
N PHE A 108 24.80 11.59 3.10
CA PHE A 108 25.58 11.93 4.29
C PHE A 108 25.46 10.92 5.42
N VAL A 109 24.68 9.85 5.24
CA VAL A 109 24.44 8.83 6.26
C VAL A 109 25.12 7.53 5.83
N PRO A 110 25.88 6.87 6.72
CA PRO A 110 26.46 5.57 6.41
C PRO A 110 25.40 4.57 5.92
N GLN A 111 25.68 3.87 4.82
CA GLN A 111 24.71 3.01 4.15
C GLN A 111 24.14 1.93 5.09
N THR A 112 24.97 1.30 5.92
CA THR A 112 24.52 0.36 6.95
C THR A 112 23.48 0.96 7.89
N LEU A 113 23.70 2.21 8.35
CA LEU A 113 22.74 2.90 9.22
C LEU A 113 21.45 3.22 8.47
N LEU A 114 21.53 3.63 7.20
CA LEU A 114 20.34 3.79 6.36
C LEU A 114 19.56 2.49 6.23
N GLN A 115 20.20 1.38 5.90
CA GLN A 115 19.55 0.08 5.75
C GLN A 115 18.83 -0.36 7.05
N LEU A 116 19.47 -0.15 8.21
CA LEU A 116 18.87 -0.42 9.52
C LEU A 116 17.64 0.46 9.77
N VAL A 117 17.79 1.78 9.65
CA VAL A 117 16.70 2.74 9.90
C VAL A 117 15.55 2.52 8.92
N TRP A 118 15.85 2.32 7.65
CA TRP A 118 14.86 2.10 6.60
C TRP A 118 14.03 0.83 6.84
N THR A 119 14.69 -0.24 7.27
CA THR A 119 14.03 -1.51 7.62
C THR A 119 13.13 -1.35 8.85
N VAL A 120 13.63 -0.68 9.90
CA VAL A 120 12.86 -0.37 11.10
C VAL A 120 11.62 0.45 10.76
N LEU A 121 11.78 1.51 9.97
CA LEU A 121 10.66 2.36 9.55
C LEU A 121 9.64 1.56 8.73
N ASN A 122 10.07 0.65 7.85
CA ASN A 122 9.15 -0.18 7.06
C ASN A 122 8.33 -1.11 7.97
N GLY A 123 8.99 -1.74 8.94
CA GLY A 123 8.31 -2.57 9.95
C GLY A 123 7.30 -1.77 10.78
N LEU A 124 7.65 -0.55 11.20
CA LEU A 124 6.74 0.35 11.91
C LEU A 124 5.55 0.79 11.05
N ALA A 125 5.78 1.12 9.78
CA ALA A 125 4.73 1.48 8.83
C ALA A 125 3.77 0.30 8.56
N LEU A 126 4.30 -0.93 8.45
CA LEU A 126 3.51 -2.16 8.34
C LEU A 126 2.63 -2.39 9.57
N LEU A 127 3.24 -2.33 10.77
CA LEU A 127 2.53 -2.43 12.05
C LEU A 127 1.42 -1.37 12.16
N PHE A 128 1.74 -0.13 11.76
CA PHE A 128 0.77 0.95 11.75
C PHE A 128 -0.42 0.60 10.86
N VAL A 129 -0.22 0.21 9.60
CA VAL A 129 -1.32 -0.10 8.67
C VAL A 129 -2.18 -1.26 9.18
N LEU A 130 -1.56 -2.35 9.65
CA LEU A 130 -2.27 -3.51 10.20
C LEU A 130 -3.07 -3.15 11.46
N HIS A 131 -2.50 -2.30 12.32
CA HIS A 131 -3.25 -1.74 13.44
C HIS A 131 -4.41 -0.86 12.95
N ARG A 132 -4.21 -0.03 11.94
CA ARG A 132 -5.30 0.80 11.40
C ARG A 132 -6.42 -0.03 10.79
N ALA A 133 -6.11 -1.24 10.30
CA ALA A 133 -7.07 -2.23 9.82
C ALA A 133 -7.80 -3.03 10.93
N GLY A 134 -7.48 -2.78 12.20
CA GLY A 134 -8.19 -3.36 13.35
C GLY A 134 -7.45 -4.46 14.10
N LEU A 135 -6.24 -4.86 13.66
CA LEU A 135 -5.45 -5.88 14.36
C LEU A 135 -4.85 -5.34 15.67
N ARG A 136 -4.93 -6.10 16.76
CA ARG A 136 -4.51 -5.68 18.11
C ARG A 136 -3.75 -6.80 18.83
N GLY A 137 -3.06 -6.43 19.91
CA GLY A 137 -2.41 -7.39 20.82
C GLY A 137 -1.40 -8.29 20.11
N TRP A 138 -1.38 -9.57 20.49
CA TRP A 138 -0.49 -10.57 19.90
C TRP A 138 -0.78 -10.84 18.42
N ARG A 139 -2.06 -10.73 17.99
CA ARG A 139 -2.45 -10.91 16.58
C ARG A 139 -1.80 -9.88 15.67
N LEU A 140 -1.68 -8.62 16.14
CA LEU A 140 -0.98 -7.58 15.39
C LEU A 140 0.50 -7.94 15.19
N SER A 141 1.17 -8.35 16.26
CA SER A 141 2.59 -8.71 16.20
C SER A 141 2.81 -9.92 15.29
N LEU A 142 2.05 -11.00 15.51
CA LEU A 142 2.16 -12.24 14.73
C LEU A 142 1.87 -12.01 13.25
N LEU A 143 0.77 -11.32 12.92
CA LEU A 143 0.41 -11.06 11.53
C LEU A 143 1.38 -10.06 10.91
N ALA A 144 1.86 -9.04 11.61
CA ALA A 144 2.91 -8.17 11.06
C ALA A 144 4.17 -8.97 10.69
N THR A 145 4.59 -9.91 11.53
CA THR A 145 5.71 -10.80 11.24
C THR A 145 5.42 -11.71 10.04
N ALA A 146 4.22 -12.30 9.97
CA ALA A 146 3.82 -13.12 8.83
C ALA A 146 3.78 -12.33 7.52
N PHE A 147 3.19 -11.13 7.52
CA PHE A 147 3.19 -10.23 6.36
C PHE A 147 4.61 -9.81 5.97
N ALA A 148 5.47 -9.52 6.95
CA ALA A 148 6.86 -9.14 6.70
C ALA A 148 7.68 -10.24 6.01
N LEU A 149 7.49 -11.50 6.42
CA LEU A 149 8.30 -12.63 5.95
C LEU A 149 7.71 -13.37 4.74
N VAL A 150 6.38 -13.47 4.65
CA VAL A 150 5.71 -14.36 3.68
C VAL A 150 5.13 -13.60 2.49
N VAL A 151 4.69 -12.35 2.68
CA VAL A 151 4.00 -11.61 1.61
C VAL A 151 5.04 -10.99 0.68
N GLU A 152 5.19 -11.57 -0.52
CA GLU A 152 6.27 -11.21 -1.46
C GLU A 152 6.41 -9.70 -1.70
N PRO A 153 5.34 -8.91 -1.92
CA PRO A 153 5.50 -7.47 -2.13
C PRO A 153 6.10 -6.71 -0.94
N VAL A 154 5.79 -7.14 0.29
CA VAL A 154 6.32 -6.55 1.52
C VAL A 154 7.78 -6.94 1.68
N ARG A 155 8.07 -8.24 1.54
CA ARG A 155 9.43 -8.76 1.59
C ARG A 155 10.31 -8.06 0.57
N ALA A 156 9.93 -8.07 -0.70
CA ALA A 156 10.65 -7.42 -1.78
C ALA A 156 10.80 -5.91 -1.55
N THR A 157 9.77 -5.22 -1.04
CA THR A 157 9.89 -3.79 -0.71
C THR A 157 10.98 -3.54 0.34
N VAL A 158 11.02 -4.32 1.41
CA VAL A 158 12.04 -4.17 2.45
C VAL A 158 13.42 -4.58 1.93
N SER A 159 13.50 -5.69 1.20
CA SER A 159 14.74 -6.23 0.63
C SER A 159 15.41 -5.29 -0.36
N PHE A 160 14.65 -4.60 -1.19
CA PHE A 160 15.21 -3.62 -2.12
C PHE A 160 15.48 -2.26 -1.45
N GLY A 161 14.92 -2.00 -0.28
CA GLY A 161 14.95 -0.66 0.33
C GLY A 161 13.96 0.32 -0.32
N GLN A 162 12.81 -0.17 -0.78
CA GLN A 162 11.76 0.62 -1.43
C GLN A 162 10.94 1.47 -0.45
N ILE A 163 10.28 2.51 -1.00
CA ILE A 163 9.42 3.45 -0.25
C ILE A 163 7.93 3.07 -0.21
N ASN A 164 7.52 1.99 -0.89
CA ASN A 164 6.09 1.74 -1.17
C ASN A 164 5.24 1.59 0.11
N VAL A 165 5.75 0.92 1.14
CA VAL A 165 5.04 0.76 2.42
C VAL A 165 4.90 2.11 3.13
N PHE A 166 5.88 3.01 3.02
CA PHE A 166 5.77 4.37 3.57
C PHE A 166 4.65 5.14 2.89
N LEU A 167 4.64 5.16 1.56
CA LEU A 167 3.62 5.89 0.79
C LEU A 167 2.22 5.34 1.06
N MET A 168 2.08 4.01 1.14
CA MET A 168 0.84 3.35 1.55
C MET A 168 0.43 3.77 2.97
N ALA A 169 1.35 3.75 3.94
CA ALA A 169 1.07 4.13 5.32
C ALA A 169 0.65 5.61 5.44
N LEU A 170 1.28 6.50 4.67
CA LEU A 170 0.89 7.91 4.58
C LEU A 170 -0.54 8.06 4.06
N VAL A 171 -0.91 7.38 2.98
CA VAL A 171 -2.28 7.41 2.44
C VAL A 171 -3.28 6.82 3.45
N VAL A 172 -2.94 5.73 4.13
CA VAL A 172 -3.79 5.14 5.18
C VAL A 172 -3.95 6.08 6.37
N ALA A 173 -2.87 6.74 6.83
CA ALA A 173 -2.93 7.74 7.89
C ALA A 173 -3.81 8.94 7.50
N ASP A 174 -3.75 9.30 6.22
CA ASP A 174 -4.48 10.44 5.68
C ASP A 174 -5.96 10.16 5.45
N LEU A 175 -6.31 9.04 4.85
CA LEU A 175 -7.68 8.82 4.41
C LEU A 175 -8.47 7.96 5.41
N VAL A 176 -7.86 6.93 6.00
CA VAL A 176 -8.60 6.06 6.92
C VAL A 176 -8.83 6.82 8.25
N PRO A 177 -10.04 6.81 8.83
CA PRO A 177 -10.33 7.36 10.16
C PRO A 177 -9.85 6.44 11.30
N GLY A 178 -9.36 6.96 12.43
CA GLY A 178 -8.99 6.14 13.60
C GLY A 178 -8.27 6.86 14.75
N ARG A 179 -8.11 6.15 15.87
CA ARG A 179 -7.45 6.66 17.09
C ARG A 179 -5.98 6.99 16.81
N ARG A 180 -5.57 8.18 17.24
CA ARG A 180 -4.27 8.78 16.93
C ARG A 180 -3.19 8.18 17.83
N TRP A 181 -2.07 7.83 17.21
CA TRP A 181 -0.88 7.36 17.91
C TRP A 181 -0.04 8.51 18.47
N LEU A 182 -0.08 9.68 17.82
CA LEU A 182 0.60 10.86 18.36
C LEU A 182 -0.19 11.45 19.54
N PRO A 183 0.49 11.75 20.66
CA PRO A 183 -0.08 12.50 21.77
C PRO A 183 -0.66 13.84 21.30
N ARG A 184 -1.65 14.32 22.06
CA ARG A 184 -2.49 15.49 21.80
C ARG A 184 -1.66 16.79 21.70
N LEU A 185 -1.05 17.05 20.55
CA LEU A 185 -0.28 18.28 20.26
C LEU A 185 -1.14 19.40 19.63
N GLY A 186 -2.45 19.38 19.82
CA GLY A 186 -3.35 20.43 19.33
C GLY A 186 -4.48 20.72 20.31
N ARG A 187 -4.76 22.01 20.54
CA ARG A 187 -5.68 22.58 21.55
C ARG A 187 -7.16 22.15 21.50
N ALA A 188 -7.54 21.16 20.67
CA ALA A 188 -8.93 20.69 20.57
C ALA A 188 -9.09 19.27 19.99
N GLY A 189 -8.10 18.39 20.13
CA GLY A 189 -8.26 17.00 19.64
C GLY A 189 -8.50 16.87 18.12
N GLY A 190 -8.05 17.83 17.30
CA GLY A 190 -8.12 17.86 15.82
C GLY A 190 -6.86 17.35 15.11
N ARG A 191 -6.94 16.93 13.84
CA ARG A 191 -5.78 16.43 13.05
C ARG A 191 -4.69 17.52 12.98
N LEU A 192 -3.41 17.13 12.98
CA LEU A 192 -2.28 18.07 12.82
C LEU A 192 -2.26 18.69 11.42
N LEU A 193 -2.51 17.87 10.39
CA LEU A 193 -2.58 18.29 9.01
C LEU A 193 -3.99 18.09 8.44
N PRO A 194 -4.46 18.97 7.55
CA PRO A 194 -5.68 18.73 6.79
C PRO A 194 -5.65 17.39 6.06
N THR A 195 -6.80 16.71 6.00
CA THR A 195 -6.93 15.50 5.19
C THR A 195 -6.64 15.80 3.72
N GLY A 196 -5.79 14.99 3.10
CA GLY A 196 -5.32 15.12 1.73
C GLY A 196 -3.84 15.55 1.65
N VAL A 197 -3.25 16.11 2.70
CA VAL A 197 -1.85 16.57 2.67
C VAL A 197 -0.90 15.39 2.50
N LEU A 198 -1.00 14.34 3.33
CA LEU A 198 -0.07 13.21 3.27
C LEU A 198 -0.25 12.40 1.98
N THR A 199 -1.48 12.29 1.46
CA THR A 199 -1.74 11.68 0.14
C THR A 199 -1.13 12.53 -0.98
N GLY A 200 -1.20 13.86 -0.88
CA GLY A 200 -0.56 14.79 -1.82
C GLY A 200 0.97 14.73 -1.78
N VAL A 201 1.57 14.63 -0.60
CA VAL A 201 3.01 14.36 -0.42
C VAL A 201 3.37 13.03 -1.10
N SER A 202 2.61 11.96 -0.83
CA SER A 202 2.84 10.67 -1.48
C SER A 202 2.76 10.77 -3.00
N ALA A 203 1.78 11.49 -3.54
CA ALA A 203 1.59 11.70 -4.98
C ALA A 203 2.73 12.51 -5.63
N ALA A 204 3.32 13.46 -4.89
CA ALA A 204 4.48 14.22 -5.36
C ALA A 204 5.76 13.38 -5.38
N ILE A 205 5.93 12.48 -4.41
CA ILE A 205 7.10 11.58 -4.33
C ILE A 205 6.98 10.44 -5.35
N LYS A 206 5.76 9.91 -5.57
CA LYS A 206 5.46 8.88 -6.57
C LYS A 206 4.07 9.15 -7.11
N VAL A 207 3.92 9.26 -8.43
CA VAL A 207 2.65 9.69 -9.06
C VAL A 207 1.48 8.73 -8.79
N THR A 208 1.72 7.46 -8.48
CA THR A 208 0.68 6.43 -8.37
C THR A 208 -0.45 6.76 -7.37
N PRO A 209 -0.18 7.28 -6.16
CA PRO A 209 -1.21 7.82 -5.26
C PRO A 209 -2.13 8.92 -5.84
N ALA A 210 -1.82 9.56 -6.96
CA ALA A 210 -2.68 10.59 -7.55
C ALA A 210 -4.09 10.05 -7.90
N LEU A 211 -4.24 8.75 -8.17
CA LEU A 211 -5.56 8.14 -8.44
C LEU A 211 -6.53 8.26 -7.24
N PHE A 212 -6.02 8.43 -6.01
CA PHE A 212 -6.88 8.70 -4.85
C PHE A 212 -7.67 10.01 -4.98
N VAL A 213 -7.19 10.98 -5.78
CA VAL A 213 -7.97 12.16 -6.14
C VAL A 213 -9.26 11.75 -6.84
N VAL A 214 -9.17 10.87 -7.85
CA VAL A 214 -10.34 10.38 -8.61
C VAL A 214 -11.35 9.70 -7.67
N MET A 215 -10.87 8.85 -6.75
CA MET A 215 -11.73 8.26 -5.72
C MET A 215 -12.42 9.34 -4.87
N LEU A 216 -11.68 10.34 -4.37
CA LEU A 216 -12.24 11.42 -3.56
C LEU A 216 -13.28 12.25 -4.33
N LEU A 217 -13.07 12.49 -5.63
CA LEU A 217 -14.05 13.15 -6.49
C LEU A 217 -15.34 12.32 -6.59
N PHE A 218 -15.25 11.00 -6.78
CA PHE A 218 -16.42 10.11 -6.77
C PHE A 218 -17.13 10.07 -5.41
N VAL A 219 -16.39 10.21 -4.30
CA VAL A 219 -16.98 10.35 -2.96
C VAL A 219 -17.57 11.76 -2.73
N ARG A 220 -17.32 12.72 -3.63
CA ARG A 220 -17.68 14.15 -3.51
C ARG A 220 -16.96 14.87 -2.36
N ARG A 221 -15.77 14.39 -2.01
CA ARG A 221 -14.86 15.02 -1.03
C ARG A 221 -13.94 16.03 -1.72
N TRP A 222 -14.56 17.07 -2.29
CA TRP A 222 -13.87 18.07 -3.12
C TRP A 222 -12.78 18.84 -2.37
N LYS A 223 -13.00 19.11 -1.08
CA LYS A 223 -12.01 19.82 -0.25
C LYS A 223 -10.74 18.99 -0.12
N GLU A 224 -10.85 17.71 0.19
CA GLU A 224 -9.75 16.79 0.34
C GLU A 224 -9.06 16.51 -1.00
N ALA A 225 -9.83 16.30 -2.07
CA ALA A 225 -9.29 16.16 -3.42
C ALA A 225 -8.45 17.38 -3.82
N ARG A 226 -8.95 18.59 -3.54
CA ARG A 226 -8.21 19.84 -3.75
C ARG A 226 -6.96 19.90 -2.88
N THR A 227 -7.01 19.50 -1.61
CA THR A 227 -5.82 19.46 -0.73
C THR A 227 -4.74 18.55 -1.30
N VAL A 228 -5.10 17.37 -1.82
CA VAL A 228 -4.14 16.44 -2.46
C VAL A 228 -3.47 17.12 -3.65
N VAL A 229 -4.26 17.67 -4.57
CA VAL A 229 -3.77 18.31 -5.79
C VAL A 229 -2.88 19.51 -5.46
N VAL A 230 -3.33 20.41 -4.57
CA VAL A 230 -2.58 21.61 -4.18
C VAL A 230 -1.27 21.23 -3.49
N THR A 231 -1.30 20.26 -2.57
CA THR A 231 -0.08 19.81 -1.88
C THR A 231 0.93 19.25 -2.86
N ALA A 232 0.49 18.37 -3.77
CA ALA A 232 1.37 17.79 -4.77
C ALA A 232 1.92 18.84 -5.73
N ALA A 233 1.09 19.78 -6.17
CA ALA A 233 1.47 20.88 -7.05
C ALA A 233 2.49 21.82 -6.39
N VAL A 234 2.26 22.23 -5.14
CA VAL A 234 3.18 23.10 -4.40
C VAL A 234 4.55 22.45 -4.24
N ILE A 235 4.60 21.17 -3.86
CA ILE A 235 5.87 20.44 -3.73
C ILE A 235 6.57 20.32 -5.08
N THR A 236 5.84 19.98 -6.14
CA THR A 236 6.40 19.84 -7.49
C THR A 236 6.92 21.17 -8.03
N VAL A 237 6.19 22.27 -7.82
CA VAL A 237 6.62 23.62 -8.23
C VAL A 237 7.84 24.06 -7.43
N ALA A 238 7.87 23.82 -6.11
CA ALA A 238 9.04 24.12 -5.29
C ALA A 238 10.27 23.34 -5.78
N THR A 239 10.11 22.08 -6.17
CA THR A 239 11.17 21.30 -6.82
C THR A 239 11.55 21.86 -8.18
N ALA A 240 10.61 22.31 -9.00
CA ALA A 240 10.88 22.89 -10.30
C ALA A 240 11.71 24.18 -10.23
N VAL A 241 11.67 24.92 -9.11
CA VAL A 241 12.54 26.08 -8.87
C VAL A 241 14.02 25.66 -8.78
N VAL A 242 14.30 24.47 -8.23
CA VAL A 242 15.65 23.94 -8.06
C VAL A 242 16.09 23.06 -9.24
N MET A 243 15.16 22.27 -9.80
CA MET A 243 15.40 21.28 -10.86
C MET A 243 14.41 21.46 -12.02
N PRO A 244 14.41 22.61 -12.73
CA PRO A 244 13.39 22.93 -13.73
C PRO A 244 13.43 21.98 -14.94
N ARG A 245 14.64 21.65 -15.43
CA ARG A 245 14.84 20.83 -16.62
C ARG A 245 14.36 19.41 -16.40
N GLU A 246 14.73 18.85 -15.25
CA GLU A 246 14.41 17.48 -14.83
C GLU A 246 12.91 17.34 -14.54
N THR A 247 12.29 18.38 -13.96
CA THR A 247 10.85 18.41 -13.70
C THR A 247 10.04 18.46 -15.00
N ILE A 248 10.43 19.31 -15.95
CA ILE A 248 9.80 19.37 -17.28
C ILE A 248 10.04 18.06 -18.05
N GLY A 249 11.27 17.53 -18.01
CA GLY A 249 11.62 16.27 -18.66
C GLY A 249 10.82 15.10 -18.12
N PHE A 250 10.71 14.97 -16.80
CA PHE A 250 9.88 13.95 -16.15
C PHE A 250 8.40 14.08 -16.55
N ALA A 251 7.85 15.30 -16.60
CA ALA A 251 6.48 15.53 -17.02
C ALA A 251 6.24 15.08 -18.47
N LYS A 252 7.18 15.34 -19.39
CA LYS A 252 7.09 14.87 -20.79
C LYS A 252 7.06 13.35 -20.88
N LEU A 253 7.94 12.68 -20.14
CA LEU A 253 8.00 11.20 -20.09
C LEU A 253 6.71 10.60 -19.55
N LEU A 254 6.16 11.20 -18.49
CA LEU A 254 4.90 10.78 -17.92
C LEU A 254 3.73 10.94 -18.91
N LEU A 255 3.70 12.05 -19.65
CA LEU A 255 2.68 12.33 -20.67
C LEU A 255 2.80 11.42 -21.91
N SER A 256 4.01 10.99 -22.26
CA SER A 256 4.24 10.06 -23.37
C SER A 256 4.03 8.60 -22.99
N GLY A 257 3.80 8.29 -21.71
CA GLY A 257 3.74 6.91 -21.23
C GLY A 257 5.09 6.18 -21.25
N ASP A 258 6.19 6.93 -21.41
CA ASP A 258 7.53 6.37 -21.37
C ASP A 258 7.93 6.13 -19.92
N THR A 259 8.24 4.87 -19.64
CA THR A 259 8.53 4.42 -18.29
C THR A 259 10.02 4.47 -17.95
N ARG A 260 10.92 4.68 -18.93
CA ARG A 260 12.39 4.67 -18.79
C ARG A 260 13.00 3.43 -18.12
N THR A 261 12.22 2.40 -17.90
CA THR A 261 12.65 1.16 -17.26
C THR A 261 12.56 -0.01 -18.22
N GLY A 262 13.02 -1.18 -17.73
CA GLY A 262 12.88 -2.46 -18.41
C GLY A 262 11.50 -2.68 -19.04
N PRO A 263 11.45 -3.56 -20.05
CA PRO A 263 10.37 -3.60 -21.01
C PRO A 263 9.04 -3.94 -20.34
N ALA A 264 7.94 -3.39 -20.87
CA ALA A 264 6.61 -3.56 -20.31
C ALA A 264 6.17 -5.04 -20.23
N HIS A 265 6.71 -5.93 -21.08
CA HIS A 265 6.41 -7.37 -21.04
C HIS A 265 7.12 -8.12 -19.92
N PHE A 266 8.13 -7.53 -19.26
CA PHE A 266 8.87 -8.20 -18.19
C PHE A 266 7.92 -8.80 -17.15
N LEU A 267 8.15 -10.06 -16.79
CA LEU A 267 7.19 -10.84 -16.00
C LEU A 267 6.80 -10.16 -14.68
N MET A 268 7.76 -9.49 -14.03
CA MET A 268 7.50 -8.82 -12.75
C MET A 268 6.56 -7.61 -12.90
N ASN A 269 6.36 -7.08 -14.11
CA ASN A 269 5.34 -6.06 -14.38
C ASN A 269 3.94 -6.70 -14.43
N GLN A 270 3.19 -6.49 -13.37
CA GLN A 270 1.81 -6.95 -13.19
C GLN A 270 0.82 -5.79 -13.42
N SER A 271 1.07 -4.90 -14.37
CA SER A 271 0.08 -3.89 -14.80
C SER A 271 -0.85 -4.41 -15.90
N MET A 272 -1.90 -3.64 -16.24
CA MET A 272 -2.71 -3.92 -17.44
C MET A 272 -1.94 -3.74 -18.74
N LEU A 273 -1.02 -2.77 -18.79
CA LEU A 273 -0.10 -2.67 -19.91
C LEU A 273 0.72 -3.96 -20.07
N GLY A 274 1.30 -4.47 -18.98
CA GLY A 274 2.06 -5.73 -18.98
C GLY A 274 1.27 -6.93 -19.47
N VAL A 275 -0.01 -7.03 -19.08
CA VAL A 275 -0.91 -8.08 -19.57
C VAL A 275 -1.10 -8.00 -21.08
N VAL A 276 -1.42 -6.81 -21.60
CA VAL A 276 -1.69 -6.64 -23.04
C VAL A 276 -0.44 -6.93 -23.87
N VAL A 277 0.72 -6.41 -23.48
CA VAL A 277 1.94 -6.63 -24.27
C VAL A 277 2.45 -8.07 -24.20
N ARG A 278 2.23 -8.79 -23.10
CA ARG A 278 2.56 -10.23 -23.03
C ARG A 278 1.64 -11.08 -23.91
N LEU A 279 0.35 -10.76 -23.94
CA LEU A 279 -0.64 -11.53 -24.72
C LEU A 279 -0.61 -11.23 -26.22
N PHE A 280 -0.36 -9.97 -26.60
CA PHE A 280 -0.52 -9.50 -27.98
C PHE A 280 0.78 -8.98 -28.61
N GLY A 281 1.91 -9.18 -27.92
CA GLY A 281 3.22 -8.69 -28.33
C GLY A 281 3.47 -7.21 -28.02
N TYR A 282 4.71 -6.78 -28.24
CA TYR A 282 5.11 -5.38 -28.05
C TYR A 282 4.97 -4.60 -29.36
N GLY A 283 4.20 -3.51 -29.34
CA GLY A 283 3.98 -2.65 -30.48
C GLY A 283 3.19 -1.39 -30.12
N GLY A 284 3.05 -0.46 -31.08
CA GLY A 284 2.45 0.85 -30.83
C GLY A 284 1.01 0.77 -30.34
N TRP A 285 0.14 0.02 -31.04
CA TRP A 285 -1.27 -0.08 -30.64
C TRP A 285 -1.45 -0.88 -29.35
N GLN A 286 -0.66 -1.94 -29.11
CA GLN A 286 -0.71 -2.72 -27.87
C GLN A 286 -0.35 -1.87 -26.66
N HIS A 287 0.65 -1.00 -26.81
CA HIS A 287 1.04 -0.06 -25.77
C HIS A 287 -0.11 0.86 -25.38
N TYR A 288 -0.69 1.59 -26.35
CA TYR A 288 -1.80 2.50 -26.07
C TYR A 288 -3.08 1.78 -25.61
N ALA A 289 -3.38 0.59 -26.15
CA ALA A 289 -4.49 -0.23 -25.69
C ALA A 289 -4.30 -0.68 -24.23
N GLY A 290 -3.09 -1.10 -23.85
CA GLY A 290 -2.74 -1.45 -22.48
C GLY A 290 -2.88 -0.28 -21.52
N LEU A 291 -2.41 0.91 -21.90
CA LEU A 291 -2.60 2.15 -21.13
C LEU A 291 -4.08 2.51 -20.98
N ALA A 292 -4.87 2.43 -22.07
CA ALA A 292 -6.29 2.73 -22.05
C ALA A 292 -7.08 1.75 -21.15
N LEU A 293 -6.80 0.45 -21.26
CA LEU A 293 -7.40 -0.57 -20.40
C LEU A 293 -6.98 -0.40 -18.94
N GLY A 294 -5.72 -0.06 -18.69
CA GLY A 294 -5.22 0.30 -17.36
C GLY A 294 -5.96 1.51 -16.78
N ALA A 295 -6.08 2.60 -17.53
CA ALA A 295 -6.79 3.80 -17.11
C ALA A 295 -8.27 3.50 -16.83
N ALA A 296 -8.94 2.73 -17.69
CA ALA A 296 -10.32 2.30 -17.49
C ALA A 296 -10.47 1.47 -16.20
N ALA A 297 -9.58 0.49 -15.98
CA ALA A 297 -9.56 -0.31 -14.76
C ALA A 297 -9.29 0.54 -13.51
N GLY A 298 -8.39 1.53 -13.62
CA GLY A 298 -8.08 2.50 -12.57
C GLY A 298 -9.29 3.33 -12.16
N ILE A 299 -9.96 3.96 -13.14
CA ILE A 299 -11.15 4.78 -12.92
C ILE A 299 -12.30 3.93 -12.37
N ALA A 300 -12.53 2.75 -12.95
CA ALA A 300 -13.54 1.81 -12.47
C ALA A 300 -13.24 1.38 -11.02
N GLY A 301 -11.99 1.04 -10.70
CA GLY A 301 -11.59 0.67 -9.35
C GLY A 301 -11.73 1.81 -8.34
N ALA A 302 -11.37 3.05 -8.73
CA ALA A 302 -11.60 4.24 -7.91
C ALA A 302 -13.09 4.50 -7.66
N TYR A 303 -13.93 4.28 -8.67
CA TYR A 303 -15.38 4.34 -8.51
C TYR A 303 -15.88 3.26 -7.54
N VAL A 304 -15.47 1.99 -7.70
CA VAL A 304 -15.83 0.88 -6.80
C VAL A 304 -15.38 1.17 -5.37
N ALA A 305 -14.17 1.68 -5.18
CA ALA A 305 -13.68 2.15 -3.89
C ALA A 305 -14.59 3.23 -3.28
N SER A 306 -15.07 4.18 -4.08
CA SER A 306 -16.01 5.21 -3.62
C SER A 306 -17.33 4.61 -3.09
N VAL A 307 -17.80 3.51 -3.69
CA VAL A 307 -19.02 2.83 -3.24
C VAL A 307 -18.81 2.27 -1.83
N TRP A 308 -17.68 1.60 -1.58
CA TRP A 308 -17.36 1.05 -0.26
C TRP A 308 -17.00 2.12 0.77
N TRP A 309 -16.40 3.22 0.33
CA TRP A 309 -16.18 4.39 1.19
C TRP A 309 -17.50 4.90 1.75
N ARG A 310 -18.51 5.09 0.89
CA ARG A 310 -19.85 5.57 1.30
C ARG A 310 -20.58 4.59 2.23
N ARG A 311 -20.17 3.33 2.29
CA ARG A 311 -20.69 2.31 3.22
C ARG A 311 -20.00 2.30 4.58
N GLY A 312 -19.04 3.20 4.81
CA GLY A 312 -18.30 3.21 6.07
C GLY A 312 -17.18 2.16 6.11
N GLU A 313 -16.71 1.68 4.95
CA GLU A 313 -15.58 0.75 4.84
C GLU A 313 -14.32 1.45 4.27
N PRO A 314 -13.72 2.43 4.98
CA PRO A 314 -12.63 3.24 4.44
C PRO A 314 -11.34 2.45 4.21
N MET A 315 -11.04 1.43 5.02
CA MET A 315 -9.85 0.60 4.80
C MET A 315 -10.00 -0.26 3.54
N LEU A 316 -11.17 -0.86 3.34
CA LEU A 316 -11.49 -1.59 2.11
C LEU A 316 -11.42 -0.67 0.90
N ALA A 317 -12.06 0.50 0.97
CA ALA A 317 -12.06 1.49 -0.11
C ALA A 317 -10.63 1.91 -0.50
N VAL A 318 -9.79 2.24 0.48
CA VAL A 318 -8.39 2.60 0.24
C VAL A 318 -7.61 1.44 -0.38
N SER A 319 -7.87 0.21 0.07
CA SER A 319 -7.23 -0.99 -0.50
C SER A 319 -7.64 -1.25 -1.95
N LEU A 320 -8.93 -1.08 -2.28
CA LEU A 320 -9.46 -1.24 -3.64
C LEU A 320 -8.95 -0.13 -4.58
N CYS A 321 -8.86 1.11 -4.10
CA CYS A 321 -8.26 2.20 -4.88
C CYS A 321 -6.76 1.98 -5.05
N GLY A 322 -6.07 1.49 -4.01
CA GLY A 322 -4.68 1.05 -4.05
C GLY A 322 -4.43 0.02 -5.13
N LEU A 323 -5.26 -1.04 -5.17
CA LEU A 323 -5.25 -2.05 -6.24
C LEU A 323 -5.48 -1.42 -7.61
N ALA A 324 -6.45 -0.50 -7.73
CA ALA A 324 -6.73 0.21 -8.97
C ALA A 324 -5.50 1.02 -9.47
N THR A 325 -4.70 1.59 -8.56
CA THR A 325 -3.45 2.27 -8.95
C THR A 325 -2.46 1.33 -9.63
N LEU A 326 -2.44 0.05 -9.23
CA LEU A 326 -1.53 -0.96 -9.78
C LEU A 326 -1.96 -1.40 -11.19
N LEU A 327 -3.27 -1.55 -11.41
CA LEU A 327 -3.80 -1.88 -12.72
C LEU A 327 -3.61 -0.73 -13.71
N ALA A 328 -3.74 0.51 -13.23
CA ALA A 328 -3.65 1.72 -14.05
C ALA A 328 -2.22 2.15 -14.38
N SER A 329 -1.27 1.91 -13.47
CA SER A 329 0.13 2.26 -13.72
C SER A 329 0.66 1.48 -14.93
N PRO A 330 1.42 2.11 -15.86
CA PRO A 330 2.08 1.39 -16.95
C PRO A 330 3.06 0.32 -16.43
N LEU A 331 3.56 0.51 -15.20
CA LEU A 331 4.42 -0.44 -14.52
C LEU A 331 4.01 -0.65 -13.08
N SER A 332 3.73 -1.91 -12.78
CA SER A 332 3.44 -2.36 -11.44
C SER A 332 4.28 -3.59 -11.14
N TRP A 333 5.52 -3.35 -10.74
CA TRP A 333 6.39 -4.41 -10.24
C TRP A 333 5.73 -5.14 -9.07
N THR A 334 6.13 -6.39 -8.81
CA THR A 334 5.55 -7.20 -7.72
C THR A 334 5.62 -6.47 -6.38
N HIS A 335 6.74 -5.81 -6.08
CA HIS A 335 6.94 -5.02 -4.86
C HIS A 335 6.06 -3.74 -4.78
N HIS A 336 5.36 -3.33 -5.83
CA HIS A 336 4.34 -2.26 -5.75
C HIS A 336 3.04 -2.74 -5.09
N TYR A 337 2.77 -4.05 -5.07
CA TYR A 337 1.51 -4.64 -4.59
C TYR A 337 1.32 -4.62 -3.07
N VAL A 338 2.00 -3.73 -2.34
CA VAL A 338 1.88 -3.58 -0.87
C VAL A 338 0.45 -3.34 -0.39
N TRP A 339 -0.45 -2.87 -1.26
CA TRP A 339 -1.89 -2.71 -0.99
C TRP A 339 -2.61 -4.02 -0.62
N VAL A 340 -2.01 -5.19 -0.88
CA VAL A 340 -2.51 -6.47 -0.35
C VAL A 340 -2.42 -6.57 1.17
N VAL A 341 -1.60 -5.74 1.83
CA VAL A 341 -1.52 -5.65 3.30
C VAL A 341 -2.84 -5.17 3.90
N PRO A 342 -3.33 -3.94 3.61
CA PRO A 342 -4.60 -3.48 4.16
C PRO A 342 -5.79 -4.29 3.63
N LEU A 343 -5.74 -4.80 2.38
CA LEU A 343 -6.78 -5.68 1.86
C LEU A 343 -6.87 -6.99 2.64
N GLY A 344 -5.75 -7.67 2.83
CA GLY A 344 -5.66 -8.92 3.57
C GLY A 344 -6.13 -8.77 5.01
N ALA A 345 -5.66 -7.72 5.70
CA ALA A 345 -6.13 -7.42 7.05
C ALA A 345 -7.65 -7.16 7.11
N THR A 346 -8.19 -6.44 6.12
CA THR A 346 -9.62 -6.15 6.02
C THR A 346 -10.45 -7.42 5.80
N VAL A 347 -10.01 -8.32 4.93
CA VAL A 347 -10.69 -9.60 4.67
C VAL A 347 -10.65 -10.55 5.88
N LEU A 348 -9.54 -10.53 6.62
CA LEU A 348 -9.35 -11.33 7.84
C LEU A 348 -10.26 -10.88 8.98
N VAL A 349 -10.35 -9.56 9.23
CA VAL A 349 -11.09 -9.00 10.37
C VAL A 349 -12.55 -8.70 10.02
N GLY A 350 -12.85 -8.35 8.77
CA GLY A 350 -14.15 -7.89 8.32
C GLY A 350 -15.15 -9.03 8.08
N SER A 351 -15.56 -9.74 9.14
CA SER A 351 -16.57 -10.81 9.05
C SER A 351 -17.93 -10.32 8.54
N HIS A 352 -18.22 -9.03 8.68
CA HIS A 352 -19.41 -8.35 8.18
C HIS A 352 -19.41 -8.12 6.66
N LEU A 353 -18.24 -8.24 6.00
CA LEU A 353 -18.15 -8.09 4.56
C LEU A 353 -18.79 -9.29 3.83
N PRO A 354 -19.39 -9.08 2.64
CA PRO A 354 -19.96 -10.15 1.85
C PRO A 354 -18.98 -11.32 1.65
N ARG A 355 -19.46 -12.54 1.86
CA ARG A 355 -18.63 -13.76 1.81
C ARG A 355 -17.88 -13.88 0.48
N SER A 356 -18.53 -13.60 -0.65
CA SER A 356 -17.90 -13.61 -1.97
C SER A 356 -16.73 -12.63 -2.07
N LEU A 357 -16.90 -11.39 -1.60
CA LEU A 357 -15.82 -10.40 -1.59
C LEU A 357 -14.65 -10.84 -0.70
N ARG A 358 -14.94 -11.41 0.47
CA ARG A 358 -13.90 -11.94 1.36
C ARG A 358 -13.12 -13.08 0.69
N TRP A 359 -13.80 -14.03 0.05
CA TRP A 359 -13.13 -15.13 -0.65
C TRP A 359 -12.31 -14.66 -1.84
N THR A 360 -12.88 -13.83 -2.73
CA THR A 360 -12.14 -13.30 -3.89
C THR A 360 -10.95 -12.45 -3.44
N GLY A 361 -11.12 -11.63 -2.41
CA GLY A 361 -10.03 -10.87 -1.79
C GLY A 361 -8.95 -11.77 -1.17
N ALA A 362 -9.33 -12.83 -0.45
CA ALA A 362 -8.38 -13.78 0.13
C ALA A 362 -7.59 -14.53 -0.96
N VAL A 363 -8.25 -15.01 -2.02
CA VAL A 363 -7.59 -15.67 -3.15
C VAL A 363 -6.57 -14.74 -3.80
N PHE A 364 -6.97 -13.49 -4.06
CA PHE A 364 -6.06 -12.49 -4.61
C PHE A 364 -4.86 -12.19 -3.68
N VAL A 365 -5.11 -12.02 -2.37
CA VAL A 365 -4.04 -11.78 -1.38
C VAL A 365 -3.08 -12.96 -1.33
N VAL A 366 -3.57 -14.21 -1.31
CA VAL A 366 -2.74 -15.41 -1.31
C VAL A 366 -1.92 -15.51 -2.60
N TRP A 367 -2.54 -15.30 -3.75
CA TRP A 367 -1.86 -15.31 -5.04
C TRP A 367 -0.69 -14.32 -5.10
N VAL A 368 -0.95 -13.07 -4.70
CA VAL A 368 0.06 -12.01 -4.69
C VAL A 368 1.12 -12.25 -3.62
N ALA A 369 0.72 -12.72 -2.43
CA ALA A 369 1.66 -13.01 -1.34
C ALA A 369 2.65 -14.12 -1.72
N ALA A 370 2.16 -15.18 -2.37
CA ALA A 370 3.00 -16.29 -2.82
C ALA A 370 3.85 -15.93 -4.04
N ALA A 371 3.30 -15.11 -4.95
CA ALA A 371 3.93 -14.73 -6.22
C ALA A 371 4.53 -15.93 -6.99
N ILE A 372 3.83 -17.06 -6.98
CA ILE A 372 4.36 -18.37 -7.43
C ILE A 372 4.87 -18.33 -8.88
N PHE A 373 4.27 -17.51 -9.74
CA PHE A 373 4.67 -17.32 -11.13
C PHE A 373 6.15 -16.91 -11.28
N LYS A 374 6.72 -16.18 -10.32
CA LYS A 374 8.14 -15.75 -10.33
C LYS A 374 9.13 -16.92 -10.23
N TYR A 375 8.71 -18.03 -9.61
CA TYR A 375 9.54 -19.21 -9.39
C TYR A 375 9.28 -20.30 -10.43
N VAL A 376 8.13 -20.26 -11.09
CA VAL A 376 7.71 -21.30 -12.06
C VAL A 376 7.99 -20.90 -13.50
N LEU A 377 7.87 -19.60 -13.84
CA LEU A 377 8.05 -19.13 -15.20
C LEU A 377 9.49 -18.64 -15.42
N PRO A 378 10.08 -18.91 -16.59
CA PRO A 378 11.31 -18.23 -17.00
C PRO A 378 11.01 -16.75 -17.27
N TRP A 379 11.92 -15.85 -16.96
CA TRP A 379 11.75 -14.41 -17.18
C TRP A 379 13.08 -13.75 -17.56
N GLY A 380 13.00 -12.61 -18.24
CA GLY A 380 14.16 -11.92 -18.82
C GLY A 380 14.54 -12.43 -20.21
N GLY A 381 15.36 -11.65 -20.93
CA GLY A 381 15.77 -11.98 -22.29
C GLY A 381 14.60 -12.09 -23.28
N ASP A 382 13.51 -11.37 -23.02
CA ASP A 382 12.27 -11.34 -23.82
C ASP A 382 11.52 -12.67 -23.94
N VAL A 383 11.85 -13.68 -23.12
CA VAL A 383 11.18 -14.98 -23.13
C VAL A 383 9.67 -14.88 -22.89
N GLU A 384 9.22 -13.83 -22.18
CA GLU A 384 7.81 -13.56 -21.91
C GLU A 384 6.96 -13.37 -23.17
N LEU A 385 7.57 -12.94 -24.28
CA LEU A 385 6.88 -12.77 -25.56
C LEU A 385 6.65 -14.11 -26.29
N SER A 386 7.32 -15.17 -25.84
CA SER A 386 7.30 -16.51 -26.44
C SER A 386 6.63 -17.56 -25.55
N TYR A 387 5.94 -17.13 -24.49
CA TYR A 387 5.28 -18.01 -23.54
C TYR A 387 4.24 -18.92 -24.19
N ALA A 388 4.25 -20.20 -23.79
CA ALA A 388 3.20 -21.15 -24.08
C ALA A 388 1.86 -20.70 -23.45
N PRO A 389 0.70 -21.18 -23.93
CA PRO A 389 -0.61 -20.72 -23.44
C PRO A 389 -0.81 -20.84 -21.92
N TRP A 390 -0.27 -21.89 -21.28
CA TRP A 390 -0.35 -22.05 -19.83
C TRP A 390 0.56 -21.07 -19.07
N GLN A 391 1.72 -20.72 -19.63
CA GLN A 391 2.63 -19.71 -19.09
C GLN A 391 2.01 -18.32 -19.20
N GLN A 392 1.37 -18.02 -20.34
CA GLN A 392 0.60 -16.80 -20.55
C GLN A 392 -0.48 -16.66 -19.49
N LEU A 393 -1.30 -17.69 -19.30
CA LEU A 393 -2.35 -17.72 -18.27
C LEU A 393 -1.79 -17.39 -16.88
N LEU A 394 -0.69 -18.03 -16.49
CA LEU A 394 -0.07 -17.82 -15.19
C LEU A 394 0.52 -16.41 -15.04
N SER A 395 1.08 -15.85 -16.12
CA SER A 395 1.72 -14.52 -16.14
C SER A 395 0.74 -13.35 -16.03
N VAL A 396 -0.54 -13.56 -16.36
CA VAL A 396 -1.60 -12.53 -16.34
C VAL A 396 -2.57 -12.70 -15.18
N LEU A 397 -2.46 -13.79 -14.41
CA LEU A 397 -3.46 -14.15 -13.41
C LEU A 397 -3.55 -13.12 -12.27
N GLY A 398 -2.44 -12.49 -11.87
CA GLY A 398 -2.45 -11.47 -10.82
C GLY A 398 -3.38 -10.30 -11.14
N PRO A 399 -3.19 -9.60 -12.27
CA PRO A 399 -4.06 -8.51 -12.66
C PRO A 399 -5.50 -8.93 -12.95
N VAL A 400 -5.71 -10.11 -13.53
CA VAL A 400 -7.06 -10.68 -13.76
C VAL A 400 -7.79 -10.92 -12.43
N LEU A 401 -7.12 -11.50 -11.43
CA LEU A 401 -7.68 -11.65 -10.09
C LEU A 401 -7.97 -10.28 -9.44
N GLY A 402 -7.12 -9.28 -9.69
CA GLY A 402 -7.37 -7.90 -9.27
C GLY A 402 -8.67 -7.33 -9.85
N LEU A 403 -8.90 -7.51 -11.16
CA LEU A 403 -10.16 -7.14 -11.81
C LEU A 403 -11.35 -7.93 -11.22
N ALA A 404 -11.18 -9.22 -10.93
CA ALA A 404 -12.21 -10.03 -10.29
C ALA A 404 -12.58 -9.50 -8.90
N VAL A 405 -11.60 -9.09 -8.08
CA VAL A 405 -11.86 -8.42 -6.79
C VAL A 405 -12.68 -7.15 -6.99
N LEU A 406 -12.33 -6.30 -7.96
CA LEU A 406 -13.08 -5.07 -8.26
C LEU A 406 -14.51 -5.36 -8.73
N ALA A 407 -14.69 -6.36 -9.60
CA ALA A 407 -16.00 -6.77 -10.11
C ALA A 407 -16.91 -7.33 -9.00
N VAL A 408 -16.38 -8.21 -8.14
CA VAL A 408 -17.12 -8.76 -7.00
C VAL A 408 -17.43 -7.66 -5.98
N ALA A 409 -16.47 -6.78 -5.69
CA ALA A 409 -16.68 -5.63 -4.81
C ALA A 409 -17.77 -4.69 -5.36
N TYR A 410 -17.83 -4.49 -6.67
CA TYR A 410 -18.89 -3.72 -7.31
C TYR A 410 -20.26 -4.39 -7.19
N ALA A 411 -20.35 -5.67 -7.57
CA ALA A 411 -21.60 -6.42 -7.58
C ALA A 411 -22.22 -6.54 -6.18
N THR A 412 -21.41 -6.98 -5.21
CA THR A 412 -21.84 -7.10 -3.81
C THR A 412 -22.14 -5.74 -3.19
N GLY A 413 -21.39 -4.72 -3.59
CA GLY A 413 -21.70 -3.36 -3.21
C GLY A 413 -23.11 -2.96 -3.64
N ARG A 414 -23.47 -3.13 -4.92
CA ARG A 414 -24.81 -2.74 -5.42
C ARG A 414 -25.96 -3.56 -4.84
N GLN A 415 -25.73 -4.79 -4.40
CA GLN A 415 -26.78 -5.63 -3.83
C GLN A 415 -27.23 -5.14 -2.44
N VAL A 416 -26.29 -4.66 -1.62
CA VAL A 416 -26.62 -4.09 -0.29
C VAL A 416 -27.51 -2.84 -0.39
N THR A 417 -27.51 -2.12 -1.51
CA THR A 417 -28.43 -0.98 -1.73
C THR A 417 -29.87 -1.37 -2.07
N ARG A 418 -30.15 -2.67 -2.30
CA ARG A 418 -31.46 -3.15 -2.74
C ARG A 418 -32.32 -3.79 -1.64
N GLU A 419 -31.87 -3.85 -0.40
CA GLU A 419 -32.75 -4.15 0.75
C GLU A 419 -33.25 -2.83 1.35
N PRO A 420 -34.43 -2.30 0.93
CA PRO A 420 -35.22 -1.49 1.83
C PRO A 420 -35.74 -2.41 2.93
N ASP A 421 -35.48 -2.04 4.18
CA ASP A 421 -36.11 -2.64 5.35
C ASP A 421 -37.64 -2.44 5.22
N ARG A 422 -38.30 -3.40 4.59
CA ARG A 422 -39.76 -3.54 4.58
C ARG A 422 -40.13 -4.62 5.57
N ARG A 423 -40.05 -4.29 6.85
CA ARG A 423 -41.02 -4.82 7.81
C ARG A 423 -42.10 -3.75 7.98
N PRO A 424 -43.34 -3.98 7.54
CA PRO A 424 -44.46 -3.21 8.06
C PRO A 424 -44.45 -3.43 9.58
N LEU A 425 -44.28 -2.36 10.35
CA LEU A 425 -44.72 -2.36 11.73
C LEU A 425 -46.22 -2.61 11.66
N ALA A 426 -46.61 -3.86 11.93
CA ALA A 426 -48.00 -4.22 12.11
C ALA A 426 -48.55 -3.36 13.24
N ASP A 427 -49.65 -2.68 12.95
CA ASP A 427 -50.52 -2.06 13.94
C ASP A 427 -50.94 -3.14 14.95
N ALA A 428 -50.27 -3.13 16.09
CA ALA A 428 -50.65 -3.89 17.27
C ALA A 428 -50.56 -2.93 18.46
N ALA A 429 -51.60 -2.11 18.64
CA ALA A 429 -52.18 -1.76 19.94
C ALA A 429 -53.05 -0.49 19.84
N VAL A 430 -54.35 -0.66 19.57
CA VAL A 430 -55.41 -0.02 20.36
C VAL A 430 -56.57 -1.01 20.46
N LYS A 431 -56.63 -1.73 21.58
CA LYS A 431 -57.87 -2.22 22.17
C LYS A 431 -57.94 -1.65 23.57
#